data_AF-A0A127SBH1-F1
#
_entry.id   AF-A0A127SBH1-F1
#
_cell.length_a   1.000
_cell.length_b   1.000
_cell.length_c   1.000
_cell.angle_alpha   90.00
_cell.angle_beta   90.00
_cell.angle_gamma   90.00
#
_symmetry.space_group_name_H-M   'P 1'
#
loop_
_entity.id
_entity.type
_entity.pdbx_description
1 polymer ?
#
loop_
_entity_poly.entity_id
_entity_poly.type
_entity_poly.pdbx_seq_one_letter_code
_entity_poly.pdbx_strand_id
1 'polypeptide(L)'
;ELNILERWGKNSPYKSLSVPLGLRGQDDIVYLNLHEKAHGPHGLVAGTTGSGKSEIIQSYILSLAVNFHPHDVAFLLIDYKGGGMANLFKDLPHLLGTITNLDGAQSMRALVSINAELKRRQRLFAEN
;
A
#
# COMPACT_ATOMS: atom_id res chain seq x y z
N GLU A 1 -5.98 0.04 -22.54
CA GLU A 1 -6.53 0.81 -21.41
C GLU A 1 -6.63 -0.10 -20.19
N LEU A 2 -6.45 0.39 -18.96
CA LEU A 2 -6.35 -0.47 -17.76
C LEU A 2 -7.71 -0.91 -17.17
N ASN A 3 -8.83 -0.41 -17.71
CA ASN A 3 -10.21 -0.66 -17.25
C ASN A 3 -10.42 -0.44 -15.74
N ILE A 4 -9.86 0.65 -15.22
CA ILE A 4 -9.78 0.92 -13.77
C ILE A 4 -11.17 0.94 -13.11
N LEU A 5 -12.14 1.65 -13.69
CA LEU A 5 -13.49 1.76 -13.13
C LEU A 5 -14.20 0.39 -13.05
N GLU A 6 -13.99 -0.46 -14.06
CA GLU A 6 -14.53 -1.82 -14.07
C GLU A 6 -13.86 -2.69 -12.99
N ARG A 7 -12.53 -2.59 -12.83
CA ARG A 7 -11.79 -3.31 -11.79
C ARG A 7 -12.24 -2.90 -10.39
N TRP A 8 -12.42 -1.61 -10.15
CA TRP A 8 -12.93 -1.08 -8.88
C TRP A 8 -14.34 -1.59 -8.57
N GLY A 9 -15.21 -1.72 -9.58
CA GLY A 9 -16.55 -2.29 -9.38
C GLY A 9 -16.58 -3.80 -9.15
N LYS A 10 -15.54 -4.54 -9.57
CA LYS A 10 -15.46 -6.01 -9.47
C LYS A 10 -14.72 -6.49 -8.23
N ASN A 11 -13.68 -5.79 -7.81
CA ASN A 11 -12.83 -6.22 -6.71
C ASN A 11 -13.45 -5.86 -5.35
N SER A 12 -13.08 -6.62 -4.32
CA SER A 12 -13.63 -6.45 -2.98
C SER A 12 -12.56 -6.80 -1.93
N PRO A 13 -12.02 -5.81 -1.19
CA PRO A 13 -10.88 -6.02 -0.30
C PRO A 13 -11.18 -7.01 0.83
N TYR A 14 -12.44 -7.11 1.28
CA TYR A 14 -12.89 -8.06 2.31
C TYR A 14 -12.92 -9.53 1.84
N LYS A 15 -12.80 -9.78 0.52
CA LYS A 15 -12.66 -11.13 -0.05
C LYS A 15 -11.20 -11.44 -0.37
N SER A 16 -10.49 -10.47 -0.94
CA SER A 16 -9.11 -10.62 -1.40
C SER A 16 -8.45 -9.26 -1.61
N LEU A 17 -7.16 -9.17 -1.31
CA LEU A 17 -6.28 -8.06 -1.66
C LEU A 17 -5.19 -8.52 -2.64
N SER A 18 -5.51 -9.50 -3.48
CA SER A 18 -4.58 -10.06 -4.47
C SER A 18 -4.39 -9.11 -5.64
N VAL A 19 -3.13 -8.80 -5.95
CA VAL A 19 -2.76 -8.02 -7.13
C VAL A 19 -1.55 -8.64 -7.84
N PRO A 20 -1.46 -8.51 -9.18
CA PRO A 20 -0.29 -8.97 -9.90
C PRO A 20 0.93 -8.11 -9.52
N LEU A 21 2.07 -8.75 -9.31
CA LEU A 21 3.33 -8.09 -8.94
C LEU A 21 4.41 -8.26 -10.01
N GLY A 22 4.42 -9.38 -10.73
CA GLY A 22 5.41 -9.67 -11.76
C GLY A 22 5.23 -11.05 -12.37
N LEU A 23 6.27 -11.54 -13.05
CA LEU A 23 6.29 -12.85 -13.68
C LEU A 23 7.34 -13.73 -13.01
N ARG A 24 6.99 -14.99 -12.74
CA ARG A 24 7.94 -16.05 -12.36
C ARG A 24 8.52 -16.74 -13.59
N GLY A 25 7.73 -16.78 -14.67
CA GLY A 25 8.05 -17.34 -15.98
C GLY A 25 7.09 -16.78 -17.04
N GLN A 26 7.21 -17.25 -18.28
CA GLN A 26 6.52 -16.68 -19.46
C GLN A 26 5.00 -16.49 -19.28
N ASP A 27 4.33 -17.46 -18.64
CA ASP A 27 2.89 -17.45 -18.42
C ASP A 27 2.50 -17.61 -16.93
N ASP A 28 3.44 -17.35 -16.00
CA ASP A 28 3.22 -17.50 -14.56
C ASP A 28 3.30 -16.13 -13.87
N ILE A 29 2.14 -15.52 -13.64
CA ILE A 29 2.01 -14.24 -12.93
C ILE A 29 2.12 -14.48 -11.42
N VAL A 30 3.08 -13.81 -10.79
CA VAL A 30 3.18 -13.74 -9.34
C VAL A 30 2.17 -12.74 -8.81
N TYR A 31 1.30 -13.20 -7.93
CA TYR A 31 0.37 -12.37 -7.19
C TYR A 31 0.84 -12.18 -5.74
N LEU A 32 0.66 -10.95 -5.22
CA LEU A 32 0.80 -10.67 -3.80
C LEU A 32 -0.59 -10.37 -3.23
N ASN A 33 -0.97 -11.08 -2.16
CA ASN A 33 -2.27 -10.95 -1.52
C ASN A 33 -2.13 -10.76 -0.01
N LEU A 34 -2.21 -9.51 0.45
CA LEU A 34 -2.11 -9.17 1.89
C LEU A 34 -3.42 -9.37 2.66
N HIS A 35 -4.40 -10.08 2.10
CA HIS A 35 -5.58 -10.46 2.85
C HIS A 35 -5.20 -11.40 4.01
N GLU A 36 -5.86 -11.28 5.16
CA GLU A 36 -5.57 -12.06 6.38
C GLU A 36 -5.67 -13.58 6.16
N LYS A 37 -6.56 -14.01 5.24
CA LYS A 37 -6.78 -15.42 4.87
C LYS A 37 -5.83 -15.91 3.76
N ALA A 38 -4.85 -15.10 3.35
CA ALA A 38 -3.91 -15.40 2.28
C ALA A 38 -2.46 -15.24 2.77
N HIS A 39 -1.68 -14.28 2.26
CA HIS A 39 -0.29 -14.08 2.69
C HIS A 39 -0.17 -13.29 4.01
N GLY A 40 -1.29 -12.77 4.55
CA GLY A 40 -1.35 -12.03 5.80
C GLY A 40 -1.20 -10.51 5.63
N PRO A 41 -1.60 -9.72 6.64
CA PRO A 41 -1.76 -8.27 6.52
C PRO A 41 -0.44 -7.48 6.55
N HIS A 42 0.69 -8.13 6.82
CA HIS A 42 1.99 -7.50 7.00
C HIS A 42 3.05 -8.23 6.19
N GLY A 43 4.02 -7.48 5.64
CA GLY A 43 5.09 -8.03 4.83
C GLY A 43 6.41 -7.28 5.01
N LEU A 44 7.50 -7.96 4.64
CA LEU A 44 8.86 -7.42 4.65
C LEU A 44 9.46 -7.53 3.24
N VAL A 45 10.01 -6.43 2.74
CA VAL A 45 10.78 -6.40 1.49
C VAL A 45 12.22 -6.01 1.81
N ALA A 46 13.16 -6.89 1.49
CA ALA A 46 14.58 -6.69 1.71
C ALA A 46 15.35 -6.82 0.39
N GLY A 47 16.40 -6.02 0.24
CA GLY A 47 17.24 -5.98 -0.95
C GLY A 47 18.33 -4.92 -0.83
N THR A 48 19.49 -5.21 -1.41
CA THR A 48 20.62 -4.27 -1.49
C THR A 48 20.32 -3.13 -2.47
N THR A 49 21.10 -2.04 -2.42
CA THR A 49 21.00 -0.98 -3.42
C THR A 49 21.14 -1.55 -4.83
N GLY A 50 20.25 -1.16 -5.75
CA GLY A 50 20.24 -1.65 -7.14
C GLY A 50 19.49 -2.97 -7.35
N SER A 51 18.99 -3.63 -6.30
CA SER A 51 18.22 -4.88 -6.44
C SER A 51 16.77 -4.71 -6.92
N GLY A 52 16.30 -3.48 -7.13
CA GLY A 52 14.91 -3.19 -7.52
C GLY A 52 13.90 -3.12 -6.37
N LYS A 53 14.36 -2.99 -5.11
CA LYS A 53 13.48 -2.85 -3.94
C LYS A 53 12.49 -1.68 -4.05
N SER A 54 12.92 -0.54 -4.59
CA SER A 54 12.05 0.62 -4.75
C SER A 54 11.00 0.34 -5.84
N GLU A 55 11.42 -0.21 -6.97
CA GLU A 55 10.60 -0.54 -8.11
C GLU A 55 9.51 -1.57 -7.76
N ILE A 56 9.84 -2.60 -6.97
CA ILE A 56 8.83 -3.60 -6.55
C ILE A 56 7.78 -2.99 -5.60
N ILE A 57 8.19 -2.11 -4.67
CA ILE A 57 7.25 -1.41 -3.78
C ILE A 57 6.34 -0.48 -4.60
N GLN A 58 6.91 0.26 -5.55
CA GLN A 58 6.14 1.15 -6.42
C GLN A 58 5.16 0.37 -7.29
N SER A 59 5.60 -0.74 -7.88
CA SER A 59 4.77 -1.62 -8.71
C SER A 59 3.61 -2.19 -7.91
N TYR A 60 3.85 -2.59 -6.65
CA TYR A 60 2.81 -3.08 -5.76
C TYR A 60 1.77 -2.01 -5.42
N ILE A 61 2.20 -0.80 -5.06
CA ILE A 61 1.30 0.33 -4.78
C ILE A 61 0.41 0.65 -5.99
N LEU A 62 1.01 0.74 -7.19
CA LEU A 62 0.26 0.99 -8.42
C LEU A 62 -0.70 -0.14 -8.77
N SER A 63 -0.28 -1.39 -8.56
CA SER A 63 -1.13 -2.56 -8.80
C SER A 63 -2.35 -2.55 -7.88
N LEU A 64 -2.19 -2.18 -6.60
CA LEU A 64 -3.32 -1.95 -5.69
C LEU A 64 -4.22 -0.80 -6.18
N ALA A 65 -3.66 0.35 -6.55
CA ALA A 65 -4.42 1.51 -7.01
C ALA A 65 -5.26 1.23 -8.27
N VAL A 66 -4.73 0.44 -9.20
CA VAL A 66 -5.41 0.02 -10.43
C VAL A 66 -6.55 -0.96 -10.14
N ASN A 67 -6.42 -1.81 -9.11
CA ASN A 67 -7.36 -2.89 -8.86
C ASN A 67 -8.42 -2.55 -7.80
N PHE A 68 -8.16 -1.62 -6.86
CA PHE A 68 -9.07 -1.32 -5.75
C PHE A 68 -9.42 0.17 -5.69
N HIS A 69 -10.66 0.48 -5.31
CA HIS A 69 -11.14 1.87 -5.20
C HIS A 69 -10.41 2.61 -4.06
N PRO A 70 -10.22 3.94 -4.12
CA PRO A 70 -9.66 4.71 -2.99
C PRO A 70 -10.52 4.70 -1.72
N HIS A 71 -11.75 4.18 -1.78
CA HIS A 71 -12.59 3.94 -0.59
C HIS A 71 -12.25 2.61 0.11
N ASP A 72 -11.64 1.69 -0.63
CA ASP A 72 -11.26 0.35 -0.17
C ASP A 72 -9.81 0.32 0.34
N VAL A 73 -8.91 1.00 -0.38
CA VAL A 73 -7.47 1.01 -0.11
C VAL A 73 -6.96 2.43 -0.13
N ALA A 74 -6.16 2.78 0.87
CA ALA A 74 -5.51 4.07 0.97
C ALA A 74 -4.06 3.91 1.42
N PHE A 75 -3.19 4.82 0.97
CA PHE A 75 -1.75 4.76 1.23
C PHE A 75 -1.30 5.90 2.13
N LEU A 76 -0.56 5.55 3.19
CA LEU A 76 0.27 6.48 3.94
C LEU A 76 1.72 6.05 3.72
N LEU A 77 2.50 6.87 3.02
CA LEU A 77 3.86 6.51 2.64
C LEU A 77 4.86 7.13 3.61
N ILE A 78 5.80 6.32 4.11
CA ILE A 78 6.85 6.76 5.02
C ILE A 78 8.21 6.46 4.39
N ASP A 79 8.98 7.50 4.07
CA ASP A 79 10.30 7.42 3.46
C ASP A 79 11.36 8.09 4.34
N TYR A 80 12.21 7.28 4.97
CA TYR A 80 13.26 7.74 5.88
C TYR A 80 14.39 8.49 5.19
N LYS A 81 14.68 8.22 3.91
CA LYS A 81 15.86 8.77 3.22
C LYS A 81 15.52 9.93 2.27
N GLY A 82 14.23 10.27 2.14
CA GLY A 82 13.78 11.37 1.28
C GLY A 82 13.99 11.11 -0.20
N GLY A 83 13.99 9.85 -0.63
CA GLY A 83 14.35 9.40 -1.97
C GLY A 83 13.32 9.70 -3.07
N GLY A 84 12.40 10.64 -2.85
CA GLY A 84 11.42 11.09 -3.84
C GLY A 84 10.35 10.07 -4.24
N MET A 85 10.39 8.84 -3.70
CA MET A 85 9.44 7.77 -4.03
C MET A 85 7.99 8.20 -3.81
N ALA A 86 7.73 8.91 -2.70
CA ALA A 86 6.43 9.44 -2.34
C ALA A 86 5.82 10.37 -3.41
N ASN A 87 6.64 11.17 -4.09
CA ASN A 87 6.17 12.15 -5.09
C ASN A 87 5.60 11.48 -6.34
N LEU A 88 5.97 10.23 -6.61
CA LEU A 88 5.44 9.46 -7.75
C LEU A 88 3.93 9.21 -7.63
N PHE A 89 3.38 9.30 -6.42
CA PHE A 89 1.99 8.97 -6.12
C PHE A 89 1.13 10.18 -5.78
N LYS A 90 1.69 11.40 -5.89
CA LYS A 90 1.05 12.63 -5.42
C LYS A 90 -0.35 12.88 -6.00
N ASP A 91 -0.59 12.38 -7.21
CA ASP A 91 -1.83 12.56 -7.97
C ASP A 91 -2.78 11.36 -7.82
N LEU A 92 -2.39 10.31 -7.06
CA LEU A 92 -3.28 9.17 -6.82
C LEU A 92 -4.36 9.54 -5.78
N PRO A 93 -5.64 9.26 -6.05
CA PRO A 93 -6.72 9.52 -5.10
C PRO A 93 -6.62 8.64 -3.84
N HIS A 94 -5.83 7.56 -3.88
CA HIS A 94 -5.56 6.67 -2.75
C HIS A 94 -4.58 7.25 -1.73
N LEU A 95 -3.79 8.27 -2.11
CA LEU A 95 -2.73 8.79 -1.24
C LEU A 95 -3.31 9.70 -0.16
N LEU A 96 -3.19 9.29 1.10
CA LEU A 96 -3.60 10.11 2.26
C LEU A 96 -2.55 11.16 2.62
N GLY A 97 -1.29 10.85 2.37
CA GLY A 97 -0.18 11.72 2.68
C GLY A 97 1.16 10.98 2.67
N THR A 98 2.22 11.77 2.77
CA THR A 98 3.61 11.29 2.71
C THR A 98 4.39 11.87 3.88
N ILE A 99 5.15 11.02 4.56
CA ILE A 99 6.04 11.42 5.65
C ILE A 99 7.45 11.11 5.19
N THR A 100 8.27 12.15 5.01
CA THR A 100 9.63 12.03 4.47
C THR A 100 10.64 12.68 5.40
N ASN A 101 11.92 12.36 5.24
CA ASN A 101 13.04 12.96 6.00
C ASN A 101 12.85 12.88 7.52
N LEU A 102 12.35 11.72 7.97
CA LEU A 102 12.06 11.48 9.36
C LEU A 102 13.32 11.53 10.23
N ASP A 103 13.41 12.54 11.10
CA ASP A 103 14.24 12.49 12.29
C ASP A 103 13.56 11.64 13.40
N GLY A 104 14.26 11.45 14.52
CA GLY A 104 13.72 10.67 15.65
C GLY A 104 12.42 11.24 16.23
N ALA A 105 12.29 12.56 16.31
CA ALA A 105 11.10 13.22 16.85
C ALA A 105 9.91 13.16 15.89
N GLN A 106 10.17 13.30 14.58
CA GLN A 106 9.17 13.14 13.53
C GLN A 106 8.67 11.69 13.45
N SER A 107 9.56 10.71 13.59
CA SER A 107 9.20 9.29 13.61
C SER A 107 8.22 8.98 14.75
N MET A 108 8.49 9.51 15.94
CA MET A 108 7.60 9.37 17.09
C MET A 108 6.24 10.02 16.85
N ARG A 109 6.19 11.20 16.23
CA ARG A 109 4.91 11.85 15.88
C ARG A 109 4.11 11.03 14.87
N ALA A 110 4.76 10.44 13.87
CA ALA A 110 4.11 9.56 12.90
C ALA A 110 3.47 8.34 13.59
N LEU A 111 4.21 7.70 14.51
CA LEU A 111 3.69 6.57 15.30
C LEU A 111 2.52 6.98 16.21
N VAL A 112 2.57 8.15 16.83
CA VAL A 112 1.45 8.68 17.63
C VAL A 112 0.20 8.88 16.76
N SER A 113 0.36 9.44 15.55
CA SER A 113 -0.74 9.62 14.60
C SER A 113 -1.37 8.29 14.17
N ILE A 114 -0.55 7.30 13.82
CA ILE A 114 -1.01 5.95 13.45
C ILE A 114 -1.78 5.31 14.61
N ASN A 115 -1.27 5.41 15.83
CA ASN A 115 -1.95 4.88 17.02
C ASN A 115 -3.30 5.58 17.29
N ALA A 116 -3.39 6.89 17.06
CA ALA A 116 -4.64 7.63 17.19
C ALA A 116 -5.67 7.14 16.16
N GLU A 117 -5.25 6.90 14.92
CA GLU A 117 -6.12 6.36 13.87
C GLU A 117 -6.60 4.94 14.19
N LEU A 118 -5.74 4.07 14.72
CA LEU A 118 -6.13 2.74 15.17
C LEU A 118 -7.21 2.81 16.26
N LYS A 119 -7.03 3.66 17.28
CA LYS A 119 -8.01 3.87 18.36
C LYS A 119 -9.35 4.41 17.82
N ARG A 120 -9.30 5.34 16.86
CA ARG A 120 -10.51 5.87 16.20
C ARG A 120 -11.29 4.76 15.51
N ARG A 121 -10.61 3.90 14.74
CA ARG A 121 -11.26 2.76 14.05
C ARG A 121 -11.83 1.74 15.03
N GLN A 122 -11.09 1.40 16.09
CA GLN A 122 -11.58 0.50 17.14
C GLN A 122 -12.87 1.02 17.77
N ARG A 123 -12.95 2.32 18.05
CA ARG A 123 -14.15 2.95 18.60
C ARG A 123 -15.33 2.85 17.63
N LEU A 124 -15.13 3.19 16.35
CA LEU A 124 -16.19 3.09 15.34
C LEU A 124 -16.70 1.65 15.15
N PHE A 125 -15.83 0.65 15.24
CA PHE A 125 -16.24 -0.75 15.18
C PHE A 125 -16.93 -1.25 16.46
N ALA A 126 -16.69 -0.62 17.61
CA ALA A 126 -17.38 -0.97 18.86
C ALA A 126 -18.75 -0.28 19.02
N GLU A 127 -18.98 0.81 18.29
CA GLU A 127 -20.25 1.56 18.26
C GLU A 127 -21.28 0.96 17.28
N ASN A 128 -20.88 -0.01 16.46
CA ASN A 128 -21.74 -0.80 15.57
C ASN A 128 -21.93 -2.23 16.09
#